data_AF-A0A8S1HJ43-F1
#
_entry.id   AF-A0A8S1HJ43-F1
#
_cell.length_a   1.000
_cell.length_b   1.000
_cell.length_c   1.000
_cell.angle_alpha   90.00
_cell.angle_beta   90.00
_cell.angle_gamma   90.00
#
_symmetry.space_group_name_H-M   'P 1'
#
loop_
_entity.id
_entity.type
_entity.pdbx_description
1 polymer ?
#
loop_
_entity_poly.entity_id
_entity_poly.type
_entity_poly.pdbx_seq_one_letter_code
_entity_poly.pdbx_strand_id
1 'polypeptide(L)'
;MAIKKIAPKVAKKGLRKKKVHLKFNVECKNPVEDGILKIEDFETFLNEKIKINGKTGHLAASNVKVEVNKSKISVIAEIPFSKRYLKYLTKKYLKRNSLRDWLRVVAINRNTYELRYFHINDEEDAVPANRVNFRVIGGAVVSKSEFPWQAVFVSFNESGHGILCGATVIDEFWLMTAAHCVSEMSTKSYVLTGIQKLSQPAHTLKVKRAVIHPGYSVFSAHSDIALVQTYRNLLRGGVAPVCLLRDDTELLNKNPNGLVIGFGTQLENLFPPNQQMAPSEILLKTEVPIIPIGDCLIEWRRLSLGSIRIETDQICAGALLHGTTPGDSGGPLLVRDDVGRWVQVGITSFGADGLEALFDQKTYPGVYTRVSPYIPWIEKMISGTSRSCFVNILFVMLFFFNWPSD
;
A
#
# COMPACT_ATOMS: atom_id res chain seq x y z
N MET A 1 -51.81 74.79 -41.43
CA MET A 1 -50.74 74.85 -40.40
C MET A 1 -51.02 73.80 -39.34
N ALA A 2 -50.21 72.75 -39.27
CA ALA A 2 -50.21 71.81 -38.14
C ALA A 2 -48.76 71.42 -37.85
N ILE A 3 -48.29 71.83 -36.68
CA ILE A 3 -46.89 71.78 -36.24
C ILE A 3 -46.57 70.37 -35.73
N LYS A 4 -45.63 69.69 -36.39
CA LYS A 4 -45.03 68.43 -35.89
C LYS A 4 -44.20 68.72 -34.63
N LYS A 5 -44.67 68.25 -33.47
CA LYS A 5 -43.86 68.17 -32.25
C LYS A 5 -42.90 66.97 -32.35
N ILE A 6 -41.61 67.26 -32.34
CA ILE A 6 -40.52 66.29 -32.28
C ILE A 6 -40.37 65.84 -30.81
N ALA A 7 -40.53 64.54 -30.56
CA ALA A 7 -40.25 63.94 -29.25
C ALA A 7 -38.72 63.90 -29.00
N PRO A 8 -38.24 64.11 -27.75
CA PRO A 8 -36.82 64.17 -27.46
C PRO A 8 -36.17 62.79 -27.54
N LYS A 9 -34.99 62.74 -28.17
CA LYS A 9 -34.12 61.55 -28.23
C LYS A 9 -33.73 61.15 -26.80
N VAL A 10 -34.18 59.98 -26.36
CA VAL A 10 -33.70 59.34 -25.14
C VAL A 10 -32.21 59.01 -25.31
N ALA A 11 -31.37 59.70 -24.56
CA ALA A 11 -29.94 59.39 -24.47
C ALA A 11 -29.76 57.95 -23.95
N LYS A 12 -29.09 57.10 -24.73
CA LYS A 12 -28.61 55.80 -24.25
C LYS A 12 -27.60 56.04 -23.13
N LYS A 13 -28.04 55.90 -21.87
CA LYS A 13 -27.15 55.77 -20.71
C LYS A 13 -26.22 54.58 -20.99
N GLY A 14 -24.96 54.85 -21.28
CA GLY A 14 -23.92 53.82 -21.32
C GLY A 14 -23.90 53.10 -19.97
N LEU A 15 -24.19 51.80 -19.97
CA LEU A 15 -23.99 50.96 -18.80
C LEU A 15 -22.50 51.05 -18.41
N ARG A 16 -22.19 51.76 -17.32
CA ARG A 16 -20.91 51.63 -16.64
C ARG A 16 -20.74 50.15 -16.29
N LYS A 17 -19.87 49.43 -17.01
CA LYS A 17 -19.47 48.06 -16.65
C LYS A 17 -19.02 48.08 -15.20
N LYS A 18 -19.76 47.40 -14.32
CA LYS A 18 -19.33 47.16 -12.93
C LYS A 18 -17.90 46.61 -12.99
N LYS A 19 -16.96 47.26 -12.29
CA LYS A 19 -15.61 46.72 -12.10
C LYS A 19 -15.77 45.34 -11.47
N VAL A 20 -15.40 44.31 -12.22
CA VAL A 20 -15.47 42.92 -11.79
C VAL A 20 -14.28 42.71 -10.87
N HIS A 21 -14.47 42.24 -9.63
CA HIS A 21 -13.36 41.93 -8.73
C HIS A 21 -13.52 40.49 -8.25
N LEU A 22 -12.71 39.58 -8.79
CA LEU A 22 -12.75 38.15 -8.51
C LEU A 22 -11.54 37.74 -7.68
N LYS A 23 -11.75 36.90 -6.68
CA LYS A 23 -10.69 36.24 -5.92
C LYS A 23 -10.95 34.75 -5.87
N PHE A 24 -10.05 33.97 -6.45
CA PHE A 24 -10.08 32.51 -6.38
C PHE A 24 -8.88 31.99 -5.63
N ASN A 25 -9.07 30.96 -4.81
CA ASN A 25 -8.01 30.42 -3.98
C ASN A 25 -7.71 28.95 -4.29
N VAL A 26 -6.46 28.55 -4.06
CA VAL A 26 -6.03 27.16 -3.93
C VAL A 26 -5.38 27.00 -2.57
N GLU A 27 -6.00 26.19 -1.72
CA GLU A 27 -5.47 25.83 -0.40
C GLU A 27 -4.58 24.60 -0.56
N CYS A 28 -3.31 24.76 -0.21
CA CYS A 28 -2.24 23.77 -0.36
C CYS A 28 -1.65 23.41 1.00
N LYS A 29 -2.42 23.55 2.10
CA LYS A 29 -1.93 23.42 3.47
C LYS A 29 -1.08 22.17 3.69
N ASN A 30 -1.70 21.00 3.54
CA ASN A 30 -1.05 19.73 3.80
C ASN A 30 0.17 19.50 2.89
N PRO A 31 0.07 19.61 1.53
CA PRO A 31 1.24 19.36 0.70
C PRO A 31 2.38 20.39 0.84
N VAL A 32 2.11 21.61 1.32
CA VAL A 32 3.16 22.60 1.63
C VAL A 32 3.82 22.30 2.98
N GLU A 33 3.03 21.99 4.01
CA GLU A 33 3.54 21.61 5.34
C GLU A 33 4.36 20.31 5.27
N ASP A 34 3.94 19.36 4.42
CA ASP A 34 4.62 18.08 4.20
C ASP A 34 5.81 18.18 3.22
N GLY A 35 6.12 19.36 2.68
CA GLY A 35 7.23 19.58 1.75
C GLY A 35 7.05 18.99 0.34
N ILE A 36 5.87 18.45 0.02
CA ILE A 36 5.51 17.84 -1.26
C ILE A 36 5.34 18.89 -2.38
N LEU A 37 4.86 20.08 -2.02
CA LEU A 37 4.63 21.18 -2.93
C LEU A 37 5.32 22.43 -2.40
N LYS A 38 6.31 22.95 -3.15
CA LYS A 38 6.89 24.27 -2.91
C LYS A 38 5.94 25.33 -3.45
N ILE A 39 5.44 26.19 -2.57
CA ILE A 39 4.38 27.15 -2.91
C ILE A 39 4.89 28.22 -3.87
N GLU A 40 6.17 28.56 -3.79
CA GLU A 40 6.89 29.52 -4.64
C GLU A 40 7.01 29.01 -6.09
N ASP A 41 7.28 27.71 -6.26
CA ASP A 41 7.34 27.09 -7.58
C ASP A 41 5.95 27.07 -8.23
N PHE A 42 4.90 26.86 -7.42
CA PHE A 42 3.53 26.88 -7.91
C PHE A 42 3.07 28.31 -8.26
N GLU A 43 3.46 29.31 -7.47
CA GLU A 43 3.28 30.73 -7.80
C GLU A 43 3.96 31.10 -9.12
N THR A 44 5.24 30.75 -9.27
CA THR A 44 6.02 31.00 -10.48
C THR A 44 5.35 30.38 -11.70
N PHE A 45 4.91 29.12 -11.58
CA PHE A 45 4.18 28.44 -12.64
C PHE A 45 2.88 29.16 -13.03
N LEU A 46 2.11 29.67 -12.07
CA LEU A 46 0.88 30.40 -12.37
C LEU A 46 1.17 31.73 -13.05
N ASN A 47 2.21 32.44 -12.60
CA ASN A 47 2.65 33.68 -13.24
C ASN A 47 3.08 33.47 -14.70
N GLU A 48 3.72 32.34 -15.00
CA GLU A 48 4.12 31.98 -16.37
C GLU A 48 2.96 31.48 -17.25
N LYS A 49 2.00 30.74 -16.69
CA LYS A 49 1.02 29.95 -17.47
C LYS A 49 -0.37 30.55 -17.54
N ILE A 50 -0.71 31.52 -16.69
CA ILE A 50 -1.98 32.26 -16.83
C ILE A 50 -1.91 33.10 -18.10
N LYS A 51 -2.91 32.91 -18.97
CA LYS A 51 -3.07 33.64 -20.22
C LYS A 51 -4.19 34.65 -20.10
N ILE A 52 -3.92 35.89 -20.49
CA ILE A 52 -4.94 36.92 -20.70
C ILE A 52 -5.07 37.14 -22.20
N ASN A 53 -6.28 37.01 -22.75
CA ASN A 53 -6.54 37.09 -24.19
C ASN A 53 -5.60 36.22 -25.05
N GLY A 54 -5.26 35.01 -24.54
CA GLY A 54 -4.41 34.05 -25.23
C GLY A 54 -2.90 34.25 -25.08
N LYS A 55 -2.43 35.36 -24.48
CA LYS A 55 -1.01 35.67 -24.28
C LYS A 55 -0.59 35.50 -22.81
N THR A 56 0.61 34.95 -22.59
CA THR A 56 1.27 34.85 -21.26
C THR A 56 2.11 36.09 -20.96
N GLY A 57 2.54 36.30 -19.71
CA GLY A 57 3.50 37.35 -19.35
C GLY A 57 2.94 38.78 -19.19
N HIS A 58 1.62 38.96 -19.23
CA HIS A 58 0.97 40.28 -19.15
C HIS A 58 0.05 40.45 -17.92
N LEU A 59 0.32 39.75 -16.81
CA LEU A 59 -0.58 39.72 -15.64
C LEU A 59 -0.71 41.09 -14.95
N ALA A 60 0.41 41.74 -14.63
CA ALA A 60 0.44 43.04 -13.98
C ALA A 60 -0.21 44.14 -14.82
N ALA A 61 0.01 44.13 -16.14
CA ALA A 61 -0.60 45.07 -17.09
C ALA A 61 -2.11 44.85 -17.29
N SER A 62 -2.64 43.70 -16.86
CA SER A 62 -4.04 43.28 -17.07
C SER A 62 -4.86 43.23 -15.77
N ASN A 63 -4.36 43.84 -14.69
CA ASN A 63 -4.98 43.83 -13.36
C ASN A 63 -5.32 42.41 -12.85
N VAL A 64 -4.42 41.44 -13.11
CA VAL A 64 -4.45 40.11 -12.51
C VAL A 64 -3.21 39.90 -11.66
N LYS A 65 -3.40 39.48 -10.42
CA LYS A 65 -2.32 39.23 -9.44
C LYS A 65 -2.43 37.82 -8.88
N VAL A 66 -1.28 37.19 -8.68
CA VAL A 66 -1.13 35.96 -7.91
C VAL A 66 -0.46 36.35 -6.60
N GLU A 67 -1.04 35.93 -5.47
CA GLU A 67 -0.52 36.22 -4.14
C GLU A 67 -0.40 34.92 -3.35
N VAL A 68 0.74 34.72 -2.68
CA VAL A 68 0.97 33.63 -1.74
C VAL A 68 0.78 34.12 -0.31
N ASN A 69 0.06 33.34 0.50
CA ASN A 69 -0.01 33.53 1.94
C ASN A 69 0.16 32.17 2.61
N LYS A 70 1.34 31.93 3.22
CA LYS A 70 1.74 30.65 3.80
C LYS A 70 1.52 29.52 2.77
N SER A 71 0.54 28.66 3.00
CA SER A 71 0.20 27.52 2.17
C SER A 71 -1.01 27.75 1.26
N LYS A 72 -1.36 29.00 0.98
CA LYS A 72 -2.51 29.38 0.15
C LYS A 72 -2.10 30.30 -0.99
N ILE A 73 -2.53 29.95 -2.20
CA ILE A 73 -2.43 30.83 -3.38
C ILE A 73 -3.76 31.50 -3.66
N SER A 74 -3.74 32.80 -3.90
CA SER A 74 -4.87 33.61 -4.30
C SER A 74 -4.64 34.21 -5.68
N VAL A 75 -5.59 34.04 -6.60
CA VAL A 75 -5.62 34.77 -7.88
C VAL A 75 -6.69 35.85 -7.80
N ILE A 76 -6.26 37.11 -7.84
CA ILE A 76 -7.12 38.29 -7.81
C ILE A 76 -7.17 38.87 -9.22
N ALA A 77 -8.37 39.05 -9.78
CA ALA A 77 -8.56 39.53 -11.14
C ALA A 77 -9.64 40.63 -11.20
N GLU A 78 -9.31 41.77 -11.82
CA GLU A 78 -10.27 42.83 -12.12
C GLU A 78 -10.99 42.67 -13.48
N ILE A 79 -10.71 41.54 -14.13
CA ILE A 79 -11.24 41.14 -15.44
C ILE A 79 -11.96 39.79 -15.31
N PRO A 80 -12.79 39.40 -16.30
CA PRO A 80 -13.39 38.06 -16.31
C PRO A 80 -12.33 36.97 -16.19
N PHE A 81 -12.40 36.18 -15.13
CA PHE A 81 -11.48 35.08 -14.86
C PHE A 81 -12.26 33.84 -14.41
N SER A 82 -11.89 32.67 -14.93
CA SER A 82 -12.62 31.44 -14.66
C SER A 82 -11.97 30.63 -13.54
N LYS A 83 -12.75 30.30 -12.51
CA LYS A 83 -12.35 29.32 -11.51
C LYS A 83 -11.97 27.97 -12.13
N ARG A 84 -12.66 27.54 -13.20
CA ARG A 84 -12.33 26.27 -13.89
C ARG A 84 -10.96 26.34 -14.56
N TYR A 85 -10.57 27.51 -15.05
CA TYR A 85 -9.25 27.73 -15.62
C TYR A 85 -8.14 27.60 -14.57
N LEU A 86 -8.38 28.11 -13.35
CA LEU A 86 -7.47 27.88 -12.21
C LEU A 86 -7.32 26.39 -11.91
N LYS A 87 -8.43 25.62 -11.82
CA LYS A 87 -8.39 24.15 -11.64
C LYS A 87 -7.55 23.45 -12.70
N TYR A 88 -7.72 23.85 -13.96
CA TYR A 88 -6.98 23.27 -15.07
C TYR A 88 -5.48 23.53 -14.92
N LEU A 89 -5.08 24.76 -14.60
CA LEU A 89 -3.67 25.10 -14.38
C LEU A 89 -3.10 24.37 -13.16
N THR A 90 -3.83 24.28 -12.06
CA THR A 90 -3.44 23.47 -10.89
C THR A 90 -3.23 22.01 -11.28
N LYS A 91 -4.18 21.38 -11.98
CA LYS A 91 -4.01 20.00 -12.47
C LYS A 91 -2.85 19.85 -13.46
N LYS A 92 -2.50 20.90 -14.21
CA LYS A 92 -1.38 20.89 -15.15
C LYS A 92 -0.04 21.00 -14.41
N TYR A 93 0.03 21.83 -13.38
CA TYR A 93 1.18 21.90 -12.46
C TYR A 93 1.41 20.56 -11.79
N LEU A 94 0.36 19.96 -11.21
CA LEU A 94 0.45 18.64 -10.57
C LEU A 94 0.94 17.57 -11.56
N LYS A 95 0.52 17.62 -12.83
CA LYS A 95 1.03 16.67 -13.85
C LYS A 95 2.52 16.86 -14.11
N ARG A 96 2.94 18.12 -14.24
CA ARG A 96 4.32 18.47 -14.61
C ARG A 96 5.32 18.06 -13.52
N ASN A 97 4.89 18.09 -12.26
CA ASN A 97 5.71 17.74 -11.10
C ASN A 97 5.40 16.34 -10.56
N SER A 98 4.74 15.47 -11.34
CA SER A 98 4.39 14.10 -10.94
C SER A 98 3.59 13.99 -9.62
N LEU A 99 2.81 15.02 -9.27
CA LEU A 99 1.98 15.09 -8.05
C LEU A 99 0.53 14.63 -8.29
N ARG A 100 0.19 14.16 -9.50
CA ARG A 100 -1.20 13.80 -9.85
C ARG A 100 -1.72 12.54 -9.18
N ASP A 101 -0.81 11.66 -8.76
CA ASP A 101 -1.14 10.39 -8.16
C ASP A 101 -1.35 10.54 -6.64
N TRP A 102 -0.88 11.67 -6.09
CA TRP A 102 -0.89 11.99 -4.67
C TRP A 102 -1.98 13.00 -4.32
N LEU A 103 -2.19 14.00 -5.18
CA LEU A 103 -3.04 15.15 -4.88
C LEU A 103 -4.20 15.29 -5.87
N ARG A 104 -5.41 15.41 -5.34
CA ARG A 104 -6.62 15.79 -6.07
C ARG A 104 -7.01 17.23 -5.79
N VAL A 105 -7.47 17.91 -6.85
CA VAL A 105 -8.00 19.28 -6.77
C VAL A 105 -9.50 19.24 -6.50
N VAL A 106 -9.89 19.46 -5.24
CA VAL A 106 -11.27 19.38 -4.74
C VAL A 106 -11.86 20.78 -4.61
N ALA A 107 -13.09 20.99 -5.07
CA ALA A 107 -13.78 22.27 -4.91
C ALA A 107 -14.48 22.30 -3.55
N ILE A 108 -14.06 23.17 -2.64
CA ILE A 108 -14.67 23.27 -1.30
C ILE A 108 -15.81 24.28 -1.24
N ASN A 109 -15.73 25.36 -2.01
CA ASN A 109 -16.78 26.38 -2.10
C ASN A 109 -16.74 27.08 -3.46
N ARG A 110 -17.57 28.10 -3.68
CA ARG A 110 -17.67 28.78 -4.98
C ARG A 110 -16.38 29.46 -5.45
N ASN A 111 -15.45 29.78 -4.53
CA ASN A 111 -14.23 30.54 -4.84
C ASN A 111 -12.93 29.77 -4.57
N THR A 112 -12.96 28.67 -3.83
CA THR A 112 -11.75 27.95 -3.39
C THR A 112 -11.69 26.53 -3.93
N TYR A 113 -10.49 26.09 -4.27
CA TYR A 113 -10.10 24.69 -4.35
C TYR A 113 -9.15 24.34 -3.22
N GLU A 114 -9.11 23.07 -2.87
CA GLU A 114 -8.18 22.50 -1.92
C GLU A 114 -7.43 21.35 -2.60
N LEU A 115 -6.13 21.26 -2.34
CA LEU A 115 -5.33 20.08 -2.66
C LEU A 115 -5.46 19.08 -1.52
N ARG A 116 -6.19 18.00 -1.78
CA ARG A 116 -6.34 16.90 -0.83
C ARG A 116 -5.56 15.70 -1.33
N TYR A 117 -5.06 14.90 -0.41
CA TYR A 117 -4.64 13.55 -0.76
C TYR A 117 -5.83 12.75 -1.33
N PHE A 118 -5.54 11.78 -2.19
CA PHE A 118 -6.50 10.71 -2.45
C PHE A 118 -6.69 9.95 -1.13
N HIS A 119 -7.94 9.67 -0.73
CA HIS A 119 -8.28 9.20 0.62
C HIS A 119 -7.38 8.03 1.06
N ILE A 120 -6.53 8.29 2.06
CA ILE A 120 -6.17 7.35 3.11
C ILE A 120 -7.30 7.52 4.13
N ASN A 121 -7.99 6.45 4.50
CA ASN A 121 -9.19 6.51 5.33
C ASN A 121 -8.91 7.29 6.63
N ASP A 122 -9.75 8.30 6.87
CA ASP A 122 -9.86 8.97 8.16
C ASP A 122 -10.48 7.99 9.17
N GLU A 123 -9.66 7.35 10.00
CA GLU A 123 -10.08 7.00 11.36
C GLU A 123 -9.04 7.55 12.35
N GLU A 124 -9.55 8.41 13.23
CA GLU A 124 -8.83 9.21 14.20
C GLU A 124 -8.16 8.34 15.27
N ASP A 125 -6.85 8.45 15.41
CA ASP A 125 -6.19 8.47 16.71
C ASP A 125 -4.95 9.37 16.60
N ALA A 126 -5.09 10.60 17.11
CA ALA A 126 -4.06 11.61 17.08
C ALA A 126 -2.92 11.24 18.04
N VAL A 127 -1.75 10.90 17.47
CA VAL A 127 -0.47 10.84 18.21
C VAL A 127 0.36 12.07 17.81
N PRO A 128 0.90 12.85 18.78
CA PRO A 128 1.43 14.19 18.51
C PRO A 128 2.63 14.19 17.56
N ALA A 129 2.63 15.18 16.68
CA ALA A 129 3.67 15.48 15.70
C ALA A 129 4.99 15.84 16.40
N ASN A 130 5.85 14.84 16.64
CA ASN A 130 7.30 15.01 16.68
C ASN A 130 7.98 13.64 16.73
N ARG A 131 8.14 13.04 15.54
CA ARG A 131 9.12 12.02 15.12
C ARG A 131 8.58 11.35 13.84
N VAL A 132 8.82 11.95 12.68
CA VAL A 132 8.48 11.26 11.42
C VAL A 132 9.63 10.30 11.11
N ASN A 133 9.51 9.06 11.60
CA ASN A 133 10.39 7.95 11.26
C ASN A 133 9.55 6.80 10.67
N PHE A 134 9.86 6.48 9.40
CA PHE A 134 9.75 5.21 8.66
C PHE A 134 8.41 4.46 8.60
N ARG A 135 8.02 4.05 7.38
CA ARG A 135 6.97 3.05 7.12
C ARG A 135 7.29 2.25 5.85
N VAL A 136 6.98 0.95 5.86
CA VAL A 136 6.62 0.11 4.69
C VAL A 136 5.79 1.02 3.83
N ILE A 137 5.91 0.96 2.51
CA ILE A 137 5.15 1.91 1.70
C ILE A 137 3.67 1.76 2.13
N GLY A 138 3.12 2.80 2.80
CA GLY A 138 1.80 2.82 3.44
C GLY A 138 1.59 2.06 4.78
N GLY A 139 2.54 1.30 5.33
CA GLY A 139 2.32 0.38 6.45
C GLY A 139 2.47 0.96 7.88
N ALA A 140 1.64 0.51 8.82
CA ALA A 140 1.68 0.90 10.23
C ALA A 140 2.62 0.01 11.06
N VAL A 141 3.11 0.52 12.20
CA VAL A 141 3.90 -0.27 13.15
C VAL A 141 3.03 -1.35 13.79
N VAL A 142 3.53 -2.58 13.79
CA VAL A 142 2.88 -3.70 14.48
C VAL A 142 3.10 -3.56 15.98
N SER A 143 2.03 -3.68 16.76
CA SER A 143 2.14 -3.69 18.22
C SER A 143 2.76 -4.98 18.72
N LYS A 144 3.44 -4.92 19.88
CA LYS A 144 4.04 -6.12 20.48
C LYS A 144 2.97 -7.20 20.69
N SER A 145 3.29 -8.42 20.25
CA SER A 145 2.41 -9.61 20.35
C SER A 145 1.11 -9.55 19.53
N GLU A 146 0.94 -8.58 18.64
CA GLU A 146 -0.29 -8.47 17.81
C GLU A 146 -0.45 -9.64 16.83
N PHE A 147 0.66 -10.09 16.23
CA PHE A 147 0.71 -11.25 15.33
C PHE A 147 1.67 -12.31 15.87
N PRO A 148 1.22 -13.16 16.82
CA PRO A 148 2.09 -14.07 17.56
C PRO A 148 2.68 -15.20 16.69
N TRP A 149 2.15 -15.42 15.49
CA TRP A 149 2.66 -16.37 14.50
C TRP A 149 3.77 -15.80 13.61
N GLN A 150 3.98 -14.48 13.59
CA GLN A 150 4.95 -13.88 12.69
C GLN A 150 6.38 -14.27 13.08
N ALA A 151 7.13 -14.74 12.08
CA ALA A 151 8.54 -15.10 12.21
C ALA A 151 9.37 -14.50 11.08
N VAL A 152 10.66 -14.31 11.36
CA VAL A 152 11.67 -14.01 10.34
C VAL A 152 12.47 -15.28 10.09
N PHE A 153 12.60 -15.64 8.82
CA PHE A 153 13.43 -16.74 8.39
C PHE A 153 14.67 -16.19 7.68
N VAL A 154 15.83 -16.45 8.27
CA VAL A 154 17.13 -16.07 7.70
C VAL A 154 17.73 -17.30 7.05
N SER A 155 17.71 -17.32 5.71
CA SER A 155 18.16 -18.44 4.90
C SER A 155 19.54 -18.14 4.34
N PHE A 156 20.53 -18.94 4.74
CA PHE A 156 21.89 -18.85 4.22
C PHE A 156 22.13 -19.93 3.19
N ASN A 157 22.74 -19.61 2.06
CA ASN A 157 23.28 -20.64 1.17
C ASN A 157 24.66 -21.14 1.63
N GLU A 158 25.17 -22.18 0.96
CA GLU A 158 26.46 -22.80 1.30
C GLU A 158 27.64 -21.82 1.19
N SER A 159 27.55 -20.85 0.27
CA SER A 159 28.52 -19.75 0.12
C SER A 159 28.46 -18.71 1.25
N GLY A 160 27.48 -18.81 2.15
CA GLY A 160 27.29 -17.90 3.27
C GLY A 160 26.51 -16.62 2.93
N HIS A 161 25.92 -16.52 1.74
CA HIS A 161 25.02 -15.43 1.40
C HIS A 161 23.65 -15.68 2.07
N GLY A 162 23.20 -14.74 2.90
CA GLY A 162 21.92 -14.80 3.58
C GLY A 162 20.84 -13.95 2.91
N ILE A 163 19.64 -14.50 2.78
CA ILE A 163 18.42 -13.76 2.45
C ILE A 163 17.48 -13.70 3.65
N LEU A 164 16.72 -12.62 3.74
CA LEU A 164 15.68 -12.44 4.75
C LEU A 164 14.32 -12.70 4.11
N CYS A 165 13.58 -13.63 4.71
CA CYS A 165 12.20 -13.93 4.37
C CYS A 165 11.29 -13.80 5.60
N GLY A 166 10.00 -13.60 5.35
CA GLY A 166 8.95 -13.91 6.31
C GLY A 166 8.71 -15.41 6.43
N ALA A 167 8.20 -15.82 7.58
CA ALA A 167 7.65 -17.14 7.81
C ALA A 167 6.52 -17.04 8.83
N THR A 168 5.61 -18.01 8.82
CA THR A 168 4.46 -18.01 9.72
C THR A 168 4.39 -19.30 10.49
N VAL A 169 4.28 -19.23 11.81
CA VAL A 169 4.09 -20.41 12.67
C VAL A 169 2.71 -21.01 12.38
N ILE A 170 2.67 -22.28 12.01
CA ILE A 170 1.43 -23.03 11.72
C ILE A 170 1.20 -24.18 12.70
N ASP A 171 2.24 -24.58 13.43
CA ASP A 171 2.22 -25.67 14.40
C ASP A 171 3.37 -25.54 15.42
N GLU A 172 3.41 -26.40 16.45
CA GLU A 172 4.43 -26.38 17.49
C GLU A 172 5.88 -26.58 17.01
N PHE A 173 6.11 -27.24 15.88
CA PHE A 173 7.46 -27.41 15.31
C PHE A 173 7.57 -26.95 13.86
N TRP A 174 6.51 -26.38 13.29
CA TRP A 174 6.46 -26.07 11.86
C TRP A 174 6.09 -24.62 11.58
N LEU A 175 6.82 -24.04 10.63
CA LEU A 175 6.50 -22.79 9.98
C LEU A 175 6.21 -23.01 8.50
N MET A 176 5.42 -22.12 7.93
CA MET A 176 5.14 -22.00 6.50
C MET A 176 5.84 -20.78 5.92
N THR A 177 6.43 -20.91 4.74
CA THR A 177 7.11 -19.85 4.00
C THR A 177 7.08 -20.16 2.49
N ALA A 178 7.69 -19.32 1.66
CA ALA A 178 7.83 -19.57 0.23
C ALA A 178 8.92 -20.62 -0.07
N ALA A 179 8.77 -21.38 -1.15
CA ALA A 179 9.75 -22.37 -1.55
C ALA A 179 11.07 -21.74 -1.99
N HIS A 180 11.03 -20.59 -2.67
CA HIS A 180 12.23 -19.87 -3.07
C HIS A 180 13.08 -19.39 -1.87
N CYS A 181 12.48 -19.22 -0.69
CA CYS A 181 13.22 -18.87 0.53
C CYS A 181 14.09 -20.02 1.04
N VAL A 182 13.75 -21.28 0.71
CA VAL A 182 14.43 -22.47 1.23
C VAL A 182 15.21 -23.26 0.17
N SER A 183 15.09 -22.92 -1.12
CA SER A 183 15.64 -23.70 -2.23
C SER A 183 17.16 -23.87 -2.19
N GLU A 184 17.87 -22.86 -1.72
CA GLU A 184 19.33 -22.88 -1.55
C GLU A 184 19.76 -22.88 -0.08
N MET A 185 18.85 -23.23 0.84
CA MET A 185 19.10 -23.15 2.28
C MET A 185 20.17 -24.16 2.73
N SER A 186 21.14 -23.66 3.48
CA SER A 186 22.15 -24.43 4.22
C SER A 186 21.74 -24.65 5.67
N THR A 187 22.49 -25.51 6.36
CA THR A 187 22.30 -25.81 7.80
C THR A 187 22.56 -24.64 8.76
N LYS A 188 23.12 -23.52 8.27
CA LYS A 188 23.36 -22.29 9.05
C LYS A 188 22.10 -21.45 9.25
N SER A 189 21.03 -21.77 8.52
CA SER A 189 19.78 -21.02 8.50
C SER A 189 19.00 -21.15 9.82
N TYR A 190 18.29 -20.09 10.19
CA TYR A 190 17.57 -20.02 11.46
C TYR A 190 16.30 -19.18 11.37
N VAL A 191 15.44 -19.34 12.37
CA VAL A 191 14.18 -18.63 12.52
C VAL A 191 14.22 -17.76 13.75
N LEU A 192 13.69 -16.54 13.66
CA LEU A 192 13.47 -15.64 14.78
C LEU A 192 11.96 -15.48 15.00
N THR A 193 11.50 -15.64 16.24
CA THR A 193 10.09 -15.46 16.60
C THR A 193 9.92 -14.42 17.70
N GLY A 194 8.76 -13.77 17.75
CA GLY A 194 8.40 -12.85 18.84
C GLY A 194 9.16 -11.51 18.82
N ILE A 195 9.72 -11.14 17.66
CA ILE A 195 10.45 -9.89 17.49
C ILE A 195 9.58 -8.79 16.90
N GLN A 196 9.74 -7.58 17.42
CA GLN A 196 9.18 -6.37 16.81
C GLN A 196 10.25 -5.58 16.05
N LYS A 197 11.53 -5.79 16.38
CA LYS A 197 12.67 -5.22 15.65
C LYS A 197 13.75 -6.26 15.40
N LEU A 198 14.44 -6.15 14.26
CA LEU A 198 15.53 -7.05 13.90
C LEU A 198 16.74 -6.95 14.83
N SER A 199 16.96 -5.79 15.45
CA SER A 199 18.06 -5.54 16.39
C SER A 199 17.79 -6.06 17.81
N GLN A 200 16.56 -6.47 18.12
CA GLN A 200 16.20 -6.91 19.47
C GLN A 200 16.67 -8.35 19.73
N PRO A 201 16.95 -8.70 21.00
CA PRO A 201 17.12 -10.10 21.39
C PRO A 201 15.89 -10.92 20.98
N ALA A 202 16.14 -11.99 20.25
CA ALA A 202 15.12 -12.83 19.64
C ALA A 202 15.17 -14.26 20.19
N HIS A 203 14.04 -14.96 20.17
CA HIS A 203 14.07 -16.42 20.26
C HIS A 203 14.58 -16.99 18.94
N THR A 204 15.87 -17.26 18.87
CA THR A 204 16.53 -17.87 17.71
C THR A 204 16.42 -19.39 17.74
N LEU A 205 15.88 -19.95 16.67
CA LEU A 205 15.63 -21.39 16.54
C LEU A 205 16.35 -21.93 15.31
N LYS A 206 17.13 -22.99 15.51
CA LYS A 206 17.77 -23.71 14.40
C LYS A 206 16.74 -24.50 13.61
N VAL A 207 16.90 -24.49 12.29
CA VAL A 207 16.11 -25.31 11.36
C VAL A 207 16.61 -26.75 11.41
N LYS A 208 15.69 -27.70 11.58
CA LYS A 208 15.94 -29.14 11.49
C LYS A 208 15.95 -29.60 10.03
N ARG A 209 14.96 -29.15 9.26
CA ARG A 209 14.83 -29.39 7.82
C ARG A 209 13.82 -28.42 7.22
N ALA A 210 13.89 -28.23 5.92
CA ALA A 210 12.82 -27.62 5.13
C ALA A 210 12.27 -28.65 4.15
N VAL A 211 11.00 -28.52 3.78
CA VAL A 211 10.34 -29.35 2.78
C VAL A 211 9.67 -28.44 1.76
N ILE A 212 10.17 -28.49 0.54
CA ILE A 212 9.61 -27.78 -0.60
C ILE A 212 8.45 -28.61 -1.17
N HIS A 213 7.36 -27.95 -1.57
CA HIS A 213 6.28 -28.63 -2.25
C HIS A 213 6.79 -29.25 -3.57
N PRO A 214 6.47 -30.52 -3.88
CA PRO A 214 7.02 -31.20 -5.07
C PRO A 214 6.59 -30.57 -6.40
N GLY A 215 5.51 -29.79 -6.41
CA GLY A 215 5.06 -29.03 -7.58
C GLY A 215 5.77 -27.69 -7.79
N TYR A 216 6.74 -27.33 -6.94
CA TYR A 216 7.42 -26.04 -7.01
C TYR A 216 8.21 -25.90 -8.33
N SER A 217 8.01 -24.78 -9.01
CA SER A 217 8.71 -24.44 -10.25
C SER A 217 9.41 -23.09 -10.13
N VAL A 218 10.75 -23.11 -10.17
CA VAL A 218 11.57 -21.88 -10.08
C VAL A 218 11.26 -20.89 -11.21
N PHE A 219 10.83 -21.37 -12.38
CA PHE A 219 10.58 -20.51 -13.54
C PHE A 219 9.24 -19.77 -13.46
N SER A 220 8.20 -20.41 -12.91
CA SER A 220 6.84 -19.86 -12.87
C SER A 220 6.41 -19.42 -11.47
N ALA A 221 7.21 -19.74 -10.45
CA ALA A 221 6.83 -19.66 -9.04
C ALA A 221 5.50 -20.38 -8.71
N HIS A 222 5.12 -21.36 -9.54
CA HIS A 222 4.00 -22.26 -9.23
C HIS A 222 4.36 -23.09 -8.00
N SER A 223 3.37 -23.35 -7.12
CA SER A 223 3.57 -24.01 -5.82
C SER A 223 4.74 -23.46 -5.01
N ASP A 224 4.90 -22.13 -4.97
CA ASP A 224 5.93 -21.47 -4.17
C ASP A 224 5.57 -21.48 -2.69
N ILE A 225 5.64 -22.67 -2.09
CA ILE A 225 5.34 -22.97 -0.70
C ILE A 225 6.31 -24.02 -0.16
N ALA A 226 6.78 -23.79 1.06
CA ALA A 226 7.60 -24.73 1.81
C ALA A 226 7.25 -24.73 3.30
N LEU A 227 7.56 -25.84 3.95
CA LEU A 227 7.44 -26.00 5.39
C LEU A 227 8.82 -26.13 6.04
N VAL A 228 9.04 -25.38 7.10
CA VAL A 228 10.30 -25.35 7.86
C VAL A 228 10.05 -25.99 9.23
N GLN A 229 10.76 -27.08 9.52
CA GLN A 229 10.70 -27.74 10.82
C GLN A 229 11.83 -27.24 11.72
N THR A 230 11.54 -26.91 12.98
CA THR A 230 12.55 -26.53 13.98
C THR A 230 12.94 -27.70 14.89
N TYR A 231 14.11 -27.62 15.52
CA TYR A 231 14.53 -28.59 16.54
C TYR A 231 13.80 -28.43 17.88
N ARG A 232 13.30 -27.23 18.17
CA ARG A 232 12.69 -26.85 19.44
C ARG A 232 11.29 -26.31 19.20
N ASN A 233 10.44 -26.49 20.21
CA ASN A 233 9.05 -26.04 20.19
C ASN A 233 8.98 -24.51 20.04
N LEU A 234 8.16 -24.07 19.08
CA LEU A 234 7.93 -22.67 18.69
C LEU A 234 7.00 -21.94 19.66
N LEU A 235 6.08 -22.64 20.32
CA LEU A 235 5.00 -22.08 21.15
C LEU A 235 5.51 -21.66 22.53
N ARG A 236 6.43 -20.70 22.55
CA ARG A 236 7.04 -20.13 23.75
C ARG A 236 7.02 -18.61 23.67
N GLY A 237 6.96 -17.95 24.83
CA GLY A 237 7.00 -16.48 24.88
C GLY A 237 5.84 -15.79 24.18
N GLY A 238 4.64 -16.40 24.19
CA GLY A 238 3.44 -15.84 23.57
C GLY A 238 3.29 -16.12 22.07
N VAL A 239 4.19 -16.90 21.46
CA VAL A 239 4.06 -17.38 20.09
C VAL A 239 2.91 -18.39 19.99
N ALA A 240 2.09 -18.24 18.97
CA ALA A 240 0.91 -19.07 18.69
C ALA A 240 0.77 -19.27 17.17
N PRO A 241 0.19 -20.38 16.70
CA PRO A 241 0.02 -20.63 15.27
C PRO A 241 -1.08 -19.75 14.67
N VAL A 242 -0.95 -19.43 13.38
CA VAL A 242 -2.03 -18.84 12.58
C VAL A 242 -3.08 -19.90 12.22
N CYS A 243 -4.31 -19.48 11.93
CA CYS A 243 -5.33 -20.38 11.43
C CYS A 243 -5.23 -20.55 9.91
N LEU A 244 -5.48 -21.78 9.46
CA LEU A 244 -5.53 -22.19 8.06
C LEU A 244 -6.91 -22.75 7.71
N LEU A 245 -7.30 -22.64 6.45
CA LEU A 245 -8.64 -22.99 5.99
C LEU A 245 -8.57 -23.83 4.71
N ARG A 246 -9.27 -24.97 4.69
CA ARG A 246 -9.34 -25.89 3.53
C ARG A 246 -10.01 -25.27 2.31
N ASP A 247 -11.04 -24.46 2.54
CA ASP A 247 -11.76 -23.75 1.49
C ASP A 247 -11.98 -22.30 1.94
N ASP A 248 -11.21 -21.39 1.35
CA ASP A 248 -11.22 -19.96 1.60
C ASP A 248 -12.12 -19.19 0.62
N THR A 249 -12.90 -19.88 -0.22
CA THR A 249 -13.73 -19.23 -1.26
C THR A 249 -14.74 -18.26 -0.67
N GLU A 250 -15.51 -18.67 0.34
CA GLU A 250 -16.47 -17.79 1.00
C GLU A 250 -15.78 -16.63 1.73
N LEU A 251 -14.66 -16.91 2.39
CA LEU A 251 -13.87 -15.93 3.13
C LEU A 251 -13.37 -14.82 2.21
N LEU A 252 -12.80 -15.18 1.06
CA LEU A 252 -12.28 -14.24 0.06
C LEU A 252 -13.40 -13.48 -0.67
N ASN A 253 -14.56 -14.09 -0.88
CA ASN A 253 -15.72 -13.40 -1.48
C ASN A 253 -16.31 -12.32 -0.56
N LYS A 254 -16.32 -12.56 0.75
CA LYS A 254 -16.85 -11.62 1.75
C LYS A 254 -15.86 -10.49 2.07
N ASN A 255 -14.56 -10.75 1.98
CA ASN A 255 -13.51 -9.84 2.44
C ASN A 255 -12.62 -9.40 1.26
N PRO A 256 -12.87 -8.21 0.70
CA PRO A 256 -12.09 -7.72 -0.44
C PRO A 256 -10.70 -7.19 -0.06
N ASN A 257 -10.37 -7.12 1.23
CA ASN A 257 -9.09 -6.63 1.73
C ASN A 257 -8.40 -7.71 2.56
N GLY A 258 -7.09 -7.80 2.42
CA GLY A 258 -6.21 -8.59 3.28
C GLY A 258 -5.23 -7.69 4.02
N LEU A 259 -4.49 -8.29 4.95
CA LEU A 259 -3.41 -7.66 5.69
C LEU A 259 -2.12 -8.40 5.41
N VAL A 260 -1.07 -7.67 5.05
CA VAL A 260 0.30 -8.21 4.94
C VAL A 260 1.15 -7.68 6.07
N ILE A 261 2.08 -8.50 6.56
CA ILE A 261 2.98 -8.17 7.65
C ILE A 261 4.41 -8.60 7.33
N GLY A 262 5.39 -7.77 7.68
CA GLY A 262 6.79 -8.09 7.44
C GLY A 262 7.78 -6.96 7.71
N PHE A 263 9.05 -7.26 7.42
CA PHE A 263 10.21 -6.38 7.59
C PHE A 263 10.73 -5.86 6.24
N GLY A 264 9.87 -5.91 5.21
CA GLY A 264 10.21 -5.55 3.85
C GLY A 264 10.82 -4.16 3.71
N THR A 265 11.41 -3.98 2.54
CA THR A 265 12.08 -2.75 2.14
C THR A 265 11.12 -1.56 2.11
N GLN A 266 11.57 -0.45 2.66
CA GLN A 266 10.86 0.82 2.77
C GLN A 266 11.56 1.88 1.95
N LEU A 267 10.84 2.95 1.62
CA LEU A 267 11.44 4.14 1.07
C LEU A 267 11.87 5.06 2.22
N GLU A 268 13.18 5.16 2.43
CA GLU A 268 13.79 6.23 3.19
C GLU A 268 13.94 7.47 2.31
N ASN A 269 13.72 8.64 2.92
CA ASN A 269 13.84 9.95 2.27
C ASN A 269 12.98 10.07 1.01
N LEU A 270 11.67 10.31 1.17
CA LEU A 270 10.67 10.47 0.09
C LEU A 270 11.05 11.49 -1.01
N PHE A 271 12.05 12.34 -0.81
CA PHE A 271 12.41 13.43 -1.70
C PHE A 271 13.78 13.22 -2.35
N PRO A 272 13.90 13.42 -3.68
CA PRO A 272 15.18 13.45 -4.36
C PRO A 272 16.12 14.50 -3.74
N PRO A 273 17.44 14.27 -3.76
CA PRO A 273 18.13 13.17 -4.43
C PRO A 273 18.32 11.91 -3.58
N ASN A 274 17.88 11.92 -2.32
CA ASN A 274 18.31 10.92 -1.32
C ASN A 274 17.32 9.76 -1.12
N GLN A 275 16.35 9.59 -2.04
CA GLN A 275 15.45 8.44 -2.04
C GLN A 275 16.25 7.15 -2.01
N GLN A 276 16.13 6.42 -0.92
CA GLN A 276 16.86 5.19 -0.70
C GLN A 276 15.91 4.11 -0.23
N MET A 277 16.00 2.94 -0.86
CA MET A 277 15.28 1.77 -0.40
C MET A 277 16.10 1.11 0.71
N ALA A 278 15.52 0.96 1.90
CA ALA A 278 16.19 0.32 3.04
C ALA A 278 15.28 -0.75 3.67
N PRO A 279 15.80 -1.91 4.07
CA PRO A 279 15.05 -2.89 4.84
C PRO A 279 14.49 -2.27 6.11
N SER A 280 13.29 -2.68 6.52
CA SER A 280 12.78 -2.21 7.79
C SER A 280 13.49 -2.84 8.97
N GLU A 281 13.91 -2.01 9.93
CA GLU A 281 14.32 -2.53 11.24
C GLU A 281 13.11 -2.97 12.08
N ILE A 282 11.89 -2.49 11.79
CA ILE A 282 10.70 -2.64 12.61
C ILE A 282 9.63 -3.46 11.87
N LEU A 283 8.94 -4.36 12.57
CA LEU A 283 7.84 -5.12 11.98
C LEU A 283 6.66 -4.20 11.67
N LEU A 284 6.22 -4.21 10.41
CA LEU A 284 5.11 -3.40 9.94
C LEU A 284 3.98 -4.24 9.35
N LYS A 285 2.80 -3.61 9.25
CA LYS A 285 1.60 -4.16 8.65
C LYS A 285 0.98 -3.19 7.66
N THR A 286 0.39 -3.67 6.59
CA THR A 286 -0.40 -2.81 5.70
C THR A 286 -1.60 -3.57 5.14
N GLU A 287 -2.72 -2.88 4.98
CA GLU A 287 -3.89 -3.44 4.32
C GLU A 287 -3.70 -3.35 2.80
N VAL A 288 -4.07 -4.42 2.10
CA VAL A 288 -3.98 -4.53 0.65
C VAL A 288 -5.31 -5.05 0.10
N PRO A 289 -5.88 -4.44 -0.95
CA PRO A 289 -7.03 -5.01 -1.61
C PRO A 289 -6.63 -6.29 -2.33
N ILE A 290 -7.47 -7.32 -2.20
CA ILE A 290 -7.36 -8.57 -2.93
C ILE A 290 -7.91 -8.33 -4.33
N ILE A 291 -7.09 -8.63 -5.33
CA ILE A 291 -7.41 -8.43 -6.73
C ILE A 291 -8.07 -9.71 -7.25
N PRO A 292 -9.28 -9.62 -7.84
CA PRO A 292 -9.95 -10.77 -8.43
C PRO A 292 -9.04 -11.51 -9.41
N ILE A 293 -9.06 -12.85 -9.37
CA ILE A 293 -8.13 -13.68 -10.17
C ILE A 293 -8.23 -13.39 -11.67
N GLY A 294 -9.44 -13.08 -12.18
CA GLY A 294 -9.64 -12.70 -13.59
C GLY A 294 -8.89 -11.43 -13.98
N ASP A 295 -8.92 -10.41 -13.14
CA ASP A 295 -8.19 -9.14 -13.37
C ASP A 295 -6.68 -9.38 -13.24
N CYS A 296 -6.26 -10.17 -12.25
CA CYS A 296 -4.85 -10.50 -12.08
C CYS A 296 -4.26 -11.22 -13.30
N LEU A 297 -4.99 -12.19 -13.86
CA LEU A 297 -4.61 -12.91 -15.08
C LEU A 297 -4.42 -11.96 -16.26
N ILE A 298 -5.34 -11.01 -16.44
CA ILE A 298 -5.29 -10.03 -17.53
C ILE A 298 -4.08 -9.11 -17.37
N GLU A 299 -3.87 -8.57 -16.17
CA GLU A 299 -2.76 -7.65 -15.91
C GLU A 299 -1.41 -8.32 -16.05
N TRP A 300 -1.20 -9.50 -15.45
CA TRP A 300 0.09 -10.19 -15.57
C TRP A 300 0.38 -10.68 -16.99
N ARG A 301 -0.65 -11.08 -17.76
CA ARG A 301 -0.47 -11.38 -19.18
C ARG A 301 -0.01 -10.14 -19.95
N ARG A 302 -0.54 -8.96 -19.64
CA ARG A 302 -0.14 -7.69 -20.26
C ARG A 302 1.28 -7.28 -19.84
N LEU A 303 1.57 -7.31 -18.54
CA LEU A 303 2.84 -6.88 -17.96
C LEU A 303 4.01 -7.75 -18.41
N SER A 304 3.82 -9.06 -18.46
CA SER A 304 4.86 -10.03 -18.83
C SER A 304 4.94 -10.31 -20.34
N LEU A 305 4.17 -9.62 -21.17
CA LEU A 305 4.00 -9.94 -22.59
C LEU A 305 3.64 -11.42 -22.83
N GLY A 306 2.88 -12.01 -21.90
CA GLY A 306 2.44 -13.41 -21.91
C GLY A 306 3.48 -14.43 -21.46
N SER A 307 4.64 -14.01 -20.97
CA SER A 307 5.68 -14.92 -20.45
C SER A 307 5.37 -15.48 -19.06
N ILE A 308 4.59 -14.75 -18.25
CA ILE A 308 4.13 -15.20 -16.93
C ILE A 308 2.65 -15.57 -17.02
N ARG A 309 2.32 -16.77 -16.53
CA ARG A 309 0.96 -17.26 -16.43
C ARG A 309 0.60 -17.44 -14.96
N ILE A 310 -0.37 -16.66 -14.51
CA ILE A 310 -0.96 -16.83 -13.17
C ILE A 310 -1.88 -18.06 -13.19
N GLU A 311 -1.88 -18.83 -12.11
CA GLU A 311 -2.70 -20.03 -11.94
C GLU A 311 -3.71 -19.87 -10.79
N THR A 312 -4.66 -20.80 -10.66
CA THR A 312 -5.77 -20.69 -9.67
C THR A 312 -5.34 -20.95 -8.22
N ASP A 313 -4.14 -21.49 -8.04
CA ASP A 313 -3.45 -21.66 -6.77
C ASP A 313 -2.62 -20.43 -6.38
N GLN A 314 -2.76 -19.33 -7.14
CA GLN A 314 -2.16 -18.03 -6.83
C GLN A 314 -3.27 -17.00 -6.56
N ILE A 315 -2.92 -15.98 -5.77
CA ILE A 315 -3.79 -14.86 -5.42
C ILE A 315 -2.99 -13.57 -5.55
N CYS A 316 -3.65 -12.49 -5.97
CA CYS A 316 -2.99 -11.21 -6.19
C CYS A 316 -3.56 -10.17 -5.24
N ALA A 317 -2.69 -9.31 -4.74
CA ALA A 317 -3.10 -8.23 -3.85
C ALA A 317 -2.11 -7.08 -3.96
N GLY A 318 -2.61 -5.87 -3.72
CA GLY A 318 -1.76 -4.69 -3.75
C GLY A 318 -2.52 -3.42 -4.10
N ALA A 319 -1.97 -2.30 -3.64
CA ALA A 319 -2.48 -0.97 -3.93
C ALA A 319 -1.33 0.00 -4.19
N LEU A 320 -1.68 1.21 -4.64
CA LEU A 320 -0.72 2.29 -4.71
C LEU A 320 -0.25 2.60 -3.29
N LEU A 321 1.07 2.59 -3.11
CA LEU A 321 1.80 2.77 -1.88
C LEU A 321 1.42 1.77 -0.79
N HIS A 322 0.89 0.59 -1.11
CA HIS A 322 0.52 -0.43 -0.14
C HIS A 322 0.75 -1.82 -0.75
N GLY A 323 1.65 -2.60 -0.17
CA GLY A 323 2.01 -3.90 -0.74
C GLY A 323 3.22 -4.52 -0.06
N THR A 324 3.65 -5.66 -0.60
CA THR A 324 4.83 -6.39 -0.13
C THR A 324 6.06 -6.01 -0.94
N THR A 325 7.21 -5.89 -0.29
CA THR A 325 8.48 -5.55 -0.95
C THR A 325 9.53 -6.62 -0.66
N PRO A 326 10.73 -6.57 -1.28
CA PRO A 326 11.81 -7.48 -0.94
C PRO A 326 12.06 -7.50 0.57
N GLY A 327 12.11 -8.70 1.16
CA GLY A 327 12.15 -8.94 2.61
C GLY A 327 10.81 -9.40 3.22
N ASP A 328 9.69 -9.17 2.54
CA ASP A 328 8.37 -9.73 2.94
C ASP A 328 8.10 -11.10 2.31
N SER A 329 8.94 -11.55 1.38
CA SER A 329 8.87 -12.86 0.72
C SER A 329 8.68 -13.99 1.73
N GLY A 330 7.73 -14.90 1.49
CA GLY A 330 7.37 -15.97 2.42
C GLY A 330 6.50 -15.54 3.62
N GLY A 331 6.26 -14.24 3.80
CA GLY A 331 5.35 -13.69 4.79
C GLY A 331 3.87 -13.94 4.46
N PRO A 332 2.96 -13.72 5.42
CA PRO A 332 1.56 -14.05 5.26
C PRO A 332 0.73 -12.93 4.63
N LEU A 333 -0.23 -13.33 3.79
CA LEU A 333 -1.44 -12.56 3.48
C LEU A 333 -2.58 -13.08 4.36
N LEU A 334 -3.10 -12.22 5.23
CA LEU A 334 -4.07 -12.56 6.26
C LEU A 334 -5.44 -11.96 5.95
N VAL A 335 -6.51 -12.70 6.24
CA VAL A 335 -7.90 -12.24 6.16
C VAL A 335 -8.61 -12.61 7.47
N ARG A 336 -9.53 -11.77 7.92
CA ARG A 336 -10.36 -12.09 9.10
C ARG A 336 -11.57 -12.91 8.70
N ASP A 337 -11.86 -13.96 9.45
CA ASP A 337 -13.12 -14.68 9.34
C ASP A 337 -14.27 -13.97 10.06
N ASP A 338 -15.49 -14.51 9.92
CA ASP A 338 -16.72 -13.94 10.47
C ASP A 338 -16.72 -13.83 12.02
N VAL A 339 -15.84 -14.56 12.70
CA VAL A 339 -15.66 -14.50 14.17
C VAL A 339 -14.43 -13.69 14.58
N GLY A 340 -13.78 -13.02 13.62
CA GLY A 340 -12.66 -12.11 13.83
C GLY A 340 -11.29 -12.79 13.96
N ARG A 341 -11.17 -14.10 13.71
CA ARG A 341 -9.87 -14.80 13.72
C ARG A 341 -9.09 -14.49 12.45
N TRP A 342 -7.78 -14.38 12.58
CA TRP A 342 -6.88 -14.25 11.43
C TRP A 342 -6.64 -15.61 10.77
N VAL A 343 -6.91 -15.67 9.47
CA VAL A 343 -6.65 -16.82 8.61
C VAL A 343 -5.60 -16.43 7.58
N GLN A 344 -4.56 -17.25 7.42
CA GLN A 344 -3.59 -17.04 6.34
C GLN A 344 -4.11 -17.65 5.05
N VAL A 345 -4.41 -16.80 4.07
CA VAL A 345 -4.93 -17.19 2.75
C VAL A 345 -3.85 -17.18 1.67
N GLY A 346 -2.75 -16.45 1.90
CA GLY A 346 -1.65 -16.35 0.95
C GLY A 346 -0.24 -16.33 1.57
N ILE A 347 0.75 -16.60 0.74
CA ILE A 347 2.19 -16.51 1.04
C ILE A 347 2.83 -15.59 0.02
N THR A 348 3.50 -14.52 0.44
CA THR A 348 4.18 -13.59 -0.46
C THR A 348 5.19 -14.31 -1.35
N SER A 349 5.02 -14.26 -2.68
CA SER A 349 5.85 -15.01 -3.62
C SER A 349 6.72 -14.08 -4.48
N PHE A 350 6.13 -13.38 -5.45
CA PHE A 350 6.85 -12.49 -6.35
C PHE A 350 6.03 -11.24 -6.72
N GLY A 351 6.70 -10.26 -7.31
CA GLY A 351 6.09 -9.05 -7.84
C GLY A 351 6.78 -8.64 -9.14
N ALA A 352 6.27 -7.60 -9.81
CA ALA A 352 6.93 -7.10 -11.00
C ALA A 352 8.22 -6.36 -10.63
N ASP A 353 9.20 -6.40 -11.52
CA ASP A 353 10.47 -5.71 -11.34
C ASP A 353 10.33 -4.20 -11.49
N GLY A 354 11.27 -3.49 -10.88
CA GLY A 354 11.42 -2.05 -11.01
C GLY A 354 10.73 -1.25 -9.92
N LEU A 355 11.22 -0.03 -9.75
CA LEU A 355 10.84 0.84 -8.64
C LEU A 355 9.35 1.24 -8.69
N GLU A 356 8.79 1.42 -9.89
CA GLU A 356 7.38 1.73 -10.09
C GLU A 356 6.47 0.60 -9.59
N ALA A 357 6.85 -0.65 -9.84
CA ALA A 357 6.08 -1.82 -9.39
C ALA A 357 6.08 -1.97 -7.86
N LEU A 358 7.16 -1.58 -7.19
CA LEU A 358 7.23 -1.57 -5.72
C LEU A 358 6.26 -0.54 -5.11
N PHE A 359 6.04 0.59 -5.79
CA PHE A 359 5.13 1.64 -5.33
C PHE A 359 3.69 1.46 -5.79
N ASP A 360 3.46 0.94 -6.98
CA ASP A 360 2.11 0.85 -7.57
C ASP A 360 1.67 -0.60 -7.77
N GLN A 361 1.48 -1.32 -6.66
CA GLN A 361 0.97 -2.70 -6.73
C GLN A 361 -0.52 -2.77 -7.09
N LYS A 362 -1.17 -1.64 -7.33
CA LYS A 362 -2.46 -1.63 -8.03
C LYS A 362 -2.28 -1.90 -9.52
N THR A 363 -1.27 -1.28 -10.14
CA THR A 363 -0.95 -1.47 -11.56
C THR A 363 -0.05 -2.69 -11.79
N TYR A 364 0.77 -3.05 -10.80
CA TYR A 364 1.71 -4.17 -10.82
C TYR A 364 1.45 -5.11 -9.61
N PRO A 365 0.36 -5.89 -9.63
CA PRO A 365 -0.08 -6.68 -8.49
C PRO A 365 1.00 -7.60 -7.94
N GLY A 366 1.20 -7.58 -6.62
CA GLY A 366 1.96 -8.62 -5.93
C GLY A 366 1.26 -9.97 -6.07
N VAL A 367 2.02 -11.02 -6.28
CA VAL A 367 1.52 -12.40 -6.42
C VAL A 367 1.90 -13.21 -5.18
N TYR A 368 0.92 -13.94 -4.68
CA TYR A 368 1.01 -14.76 -3.49
C TYR A 368 0.58 -16.18 -3.85
N THR A 369 1.22 -17.18 -3.23
CA THR A 369 0.73 -18.57 -3.28
C THR A 369 -0.53 -18.66 -2.43
N ARG A 370 -1.67 -19.05 -3.01
CA ARG A 370 -2.93 -19.29 -2.28
C ARG A 370 -2.78 -20.54 -1.43
N VAL A 371 -3.11 -20.48 -0.14
CA VAL A 371 -2.79 -21.55 0.82
C VAL A 371 -3.79 -22.71 0.77
N SER A 372 -5.08 -22.44 0.55
CA SER A 372 -6.14 -23.46 0.64
C SER A 372 -5.93 -24.72 -0.19
N PRO A 373 -5.40 -24.67 -1.46
CA PRO A 373 -5.15 -25.87 -2.25
C PRO A 373 -4.06 -26.77 -1.65
N TYR A 374 -3.17 -26.22 -0.81
CA TYR A 374 -2.02 -26.92 -0.24
C TYR A 374 -2.31 -27.52 1.14
N ILE A 375 -3.48 -27.28 1.74
CA ILE A 375 -3.83 -27.78 3.07
C ILE A 375 -3.68 -29.31 3.20
N PRO A 376 -4.14 -30.14 2.26
CA PRO A 376 -3.94 -31.59 2.36
C PRO A 376 -2.47 -32.01 2.40
N TRP A 377 -1.61 -31.30 1.68
CA TRP A 377 -0.16 -31.52 1.74
C TRP A 377 0.42 -31.05 3.08
N ILE A 378 0.02 -29.87 3.56
CA ILE A 378 0.47 -29.33 4.85
C ILE A 378 0.16 -30.31 5.98
N GLU A 379 -1.09 -30.78 6.07
CA GLU A 379 -1.54 -31.74 7.08
C GLU A 379 -0.75 -33.05 7.04
N LYS A 380 -0.49 -33.57 5.84
CA LYS A 380 0.33 -34.77 5.64
C LYS A 380 1.76 -34.57 6.15
N MET A 381 2.33 -33.38 5.96
CA MET A 381 3.71 -33.10 6.36
C MET A 381 3.87 -32.89 7.86
N ILE A 382 2.87 -32.29 8.50
CA ILE A 382 2.87 -32.02 9.94
C ILE A 382 2.25 -33.15 10.78
N SER A 383 1.68 -34.19 10.13
CA SER A 383 1.03 -35.31 10.82
C SER A 383 1.90 -35.86 11.97
N GLY A 384 1.32 -35.95 13.16
CA GLY A 384 2.02 -36.37 14.39
C GLY A 384 2.35 -35.23 15.37
N THR A 385 2.03 -33.98 15.04
CA THR A 385 2.02 -32.85 15.98
C THR A 385 0.58 -32.43 16.32
N SER A 386 0.39 -31.79 17.48
CA SER A 386 -0.93 -31.70 18.13
C SER A 386 -1.53 -30.29 18.26
N ARG A 387 -0.88 -29.25 17.69
CA ARG A 387 -1.20 -27.85 18.01
C ARG A 387 -1.28 -26.92 16.78
N SER A 388 -1.95 -27.36 15.73
CA SER A 388 -2.24 -26.55 14.55
C SER A 388 -3.66 -25.97 14.61
N CYS A 389 -3.90 -24.77 14.06
CA CYS A 389 -5.26 -24.23 13.91
C CYS A 389 -5.78 -24.48 12.49
N PHE A 390 -6.62 -25.50 12.31
CA PHE A 390 -7.39 -25.70 11.07
C PHE A 390 -8.86 -25.32 11.30
N VAL A 391 -9.37 -24.41 10.47
CA VAL A 391 -10.79 -24.05 10.45
C VAL A 391 -11.45 -24.93 9.38
N ASN A 392 -12.40 -25.78 9.78
CA ASN A 392 -13.27 -26.49 8.84
C ASN A 392 -14.59 -25.74 8.72
N ILE A 393 -14.94 -25.29 7.52
CA ILE A 393 -16.31 -24.87 7.19
C ILE A 393 -17.09 -26.17 6.96
N LEU A 394 -18.03 -26.48 7.86
CA LEU A 394 -18.79 -27.74 8.00
C LEU A 394 -18.03 -28.99 8.47
N PHE A 395 -17.81 -29.11 9.78
CA PHE A 395 -18.53 -30.10 10.62
C PHE A 395 -18.19 -29.82 12.08
N VAL A 396 -19.22 -29.74 12.92
CA VAL A 396 -19.09 -29.84 14.37
C VAL A 396 -18.47 -31.21 14.68
N MET A 397 -17.16 -31.26 14.91
CA MET A 397 -16.57 -32.24 15.80
C MET A 397 -15.76 -31.49 16.85
N LEU A 398 -16.39 -31.38 18.02
CA LEU A 398 -15.80 -30.97 19.28
C LEU A 398 -14.58 -31.85 19.57
N PHE A 399 -13.37 -31.34 19.34
CA PHE A 399 -12.20 -31.78 20.10
C PHE A 399 -11.96 -30.76 21.23
N PHE A 400 -12.82 -30.82 22.25
CA PHE A 400 -12.43 -30.35 23.58
C PHE A 400 -11.47 -31.39 24.15
N PHE A 401 -10.17 -31.15 24.05
CA PHE A 401 -9.23 -31.86 24.92
C PHE A 401 -9.32 -31.24 26.31
N ASN A 402 -9.90 -32.00 27.24
CA ASN A 402 -9.88 -31.73 28.66
C ASN A 402 -8.44 -31.53 29.14
N TRP A 403 -8.19 -30.39 29.75
CA TRP A 403 -7.01 -30.11 30.56
C TRP A 403 -7.19 -30.79 31.92
N PRO A 404 -6.33 -31.73 32.35
CA PRO A 404 -6.35 -32.16 33.74
C PRO A 404 -5.66 -31.07 34.57
N SER A 405 -6.44 -30.45 35.44
CA SER A 405 -5.93 -29.88 36.69
C SER A 405 -5.55 -31.06 37.60
N ASP A 406 -4.26 -31.21 37.88
CA ASP A 406 -3.66 -31.40 39.21
C ASP A 406 -2.18 -31.78 39.08
#